data_AF-A0A8T7L1I1-F1
#
_entry.id   AF-A0A8T7L1I1-F1
#
_cell.length_a   1.000
_cell.length_b   1.000
_cell.length_c   1.000
_cell.angle_alpha   90.00
_cell.angle_beta   90.00
_cell.angle_gamma   90.00
#
_symmetry.space_group_name_H-M   'P 1'
#
loop_
_entity.id
_entity.type
_entity.pdbx_description
1 polymer ?
#
loop_
_entity_poly.entity_id
_entity_poly.type
_entity_poly.pdbx_seq_one_letter_code
_entity_poly.pdbx_strand_id
1 'polypeptide(L)'
;MSELTAVNRTRGPLLTIWLILMALANAWTVYQYITIIEDFVSHSDPLFTGTLQWALPLLVVLAAANLVAVVLLWLWRKIGLYIFAATSAVALVINLILGVPLLTSLIGLIGLAILWALLRPRWEYFR
;
A
#
# COMPACT_ATOMS: atom_id res chain seq x y z
N MET A 1 -9.78 -44.86 5.72
CA MET A 1 -10.23 -43.83 6.68
C MET A 1 -9.07 -43.49 7.59
N SER A 2 -8.01 -42.92 7.01
CA SER A 2 -6.78 -42.51 7.71
C SER A 2 -6.37 -41.17 7.11
N GLU A 3 -6.05 -40.22 7.99
CA GLU A 3 -5.41 -38.94 7.69
C GLU A 3 -6.32 -37.83 7.12
N LEU A 4 -7.38 -37.55 7.87
CA LEU A 4 -7.83 -36.17 8.08
C LEU A 4 -6.68 -35.37 8.74
N THR A 5 -6.49 -34.11 8.29
CA THR A 5 -5.60 -33.07 8.84
C THR A 5 -4.18 -32.90 8.27
N ALA A 6 -4.03 -32.96 6.95
CA ALA A 6 -3.20 -31.92 6.34
C ALA A 6 -3.97 -30.60 6.55
N VAL A 7 -3.67 -29.86 7.63
CA VAL A 7 -4.02 -28.44 7.75
C VAL A 7 -3.32 -27.77 6.59
N ASN A 8 -3.99 -27.78 5.45
CA ASN A 8 -3.51 -27.20 4.23
C ASN A 8 -3.31 -25.73 4.59
N ARG A 9 -2.09 -25.20 4.45
CA ARG A 9 -1.84 -23.75 4.51
C ARG A 9 -2.48 -23.11 3.29
N THR A 10 -3.77 -23.28 3.12
CA THR A 10 -4.55 -22.68 2.06
C THR A 10 -4.72 -21.22 2.44
N ARG A 11 -4.02 -20.36 1.69
CA ARG A 11 -4.38 -18.94 1.66
C ARG A 11 -5.86 -18.89 1.34
N GLY A 12 -6.63 -18.23 2.21
CA GLY A 12 -8.03 -17.98 1.88
C GLY A 12 -8.07 -17.25 0.53
N PRO A 13 -8.92 -17.69 -0.43
CA PRO A 13 -8.97 -17.09 -1.76
C PRO A 13 -9.17 -15.57 -1.69
N LEU A 14 -9.92 -15.11 -0.68
CA LEU A 14 -10.12 -13.69 -0.37
C LEU A 14 -8.82 -12.92 -0.05
N LEU A 15 -7.90 -13.52 0.72
CA LEU A 15 -6.61 -12.88 1.03
C LEU A 15 -5.74 -12.78 -0.22
N THR A 16 -5.72 -13.83 -1.05
CA THR A 16 -4.97 -13.82 -2.31
C THR A 16 -5.50 -12.74 -3.26
N ILE A 17 -6.82 -12.68 -3.46
CA ILE A 17 -7.47 -11.65 -4.29
C ILE A 17 -7.14 -10.26 -3.75
N TRP A 18 -7.25 -10.07 -2.44
CA TRP A 18 -6.94 -8.79 -1.80
C TRP A 18 -5.49 -8.35 -2.01
N LEU A 19 -4.53 -9.26 -1.86
CA LEU A 19 -3.10 -8.95 -2.09
C LEU A 19 -2.82 -8.61 -3.56
N ILE A 20 -3.48 -9.28 -4.52
CA ILE A 20 -3.37 -8.93 -5.94
C ILE A 20 -3.94 -7.53 -6.19
N LEU A 21 -5.13 -7.23 -5.66
CA LEU A 21 -5.72 -5.90 -5.78
C LEU A 21 -4.83 -4.82 -5.17
N MET A 22 -4.23 -5.07 -4.00
CA MET A 22 -3.28 -4.16 -3.39
C MET A 22 -2.03 -3.96 -4.26
N ALA A 23 -1.49 -5.03 -4.86
CA ALA A 23 -0.35 -4.90 -5.76
C ALA A 23 -0.69 -4.04 -6.98
N LEU A 24 -1.83 -4.30 -7.62
CA LEU A 24 -2.30 -3.53 -8.78
C LEU A 24 -2.55 -2.06 -8.41
N ALA A 25 -3.22 -1.81 -7.29
CA ALA A 25 -3.50 -0.46 -6.82
C ALA A 25 -2.20 0.32 -6.54
N ASN A 26 -1.23 -0.26 -5.84
CA ASN A 26 0.03 0.44 -5.55
C ASN A 26 0.91 0.61 -6.80
N ALA A 27 0.91 -0.35 -7.73
CA ALA A 27 1.59 -0.21 -9.01
C ALA A 27 0.97 0.91 -9.85
N TRP A 28 -0.36 0.99 -9.88
CA TRP A 28 -1.08 2.09 -10.52
C TRP A 28 -0.76 3.44 -9.87
N THR A 29 -0.70 3.51 -8.54
CA THR A 29 -0.31 4.72 -7.80
C THR A 29 1.12 5.18 -8.14
N VAL A 30 2.08 4.24 -8.21
CA VAL A 30 3.46 4.56 -8.65
C VAL A 30 3.45 5.16 -10.04
N TYR A 31 2.76 4.51 -10.99
CA TYR A 31 2.64 5.00 -12.36
C TYR A 31 2.02 6.41 -12.40
N GLN A 32 0.90 6.63 -11.71
CA GLN A 32 0.25 7.94 -11.65
C GLN A 32 1.19 9.02 -11.12
N TYR A 33 1.88 8.79 -10.00
CA TYR A 33 2.78 9.80 -9.46
C TYR A 33 3.97 10.10 -10.37
N ILE A 34 4.53 9.10 -11.05
CA ILE A 34 5.60 9.33 -12.04
C ILE A 34 5.06 10.18 -13.20
N THR A 35 3.90 9.84 -13.76
CA THR A 35 3.30 10.63 -14.85
C THR A 35 2.99 12.08 -14.45
N ILE A 36 2.55 12.30 -13.21
CA ILE A 36 2.30 13.65 -12.68
C ILE A 36 3.62 14.44 -12.56
N ILE A 37 4.69 13.81 -12.08
CA ILE A 37 6.01 14.44 -12.00
C ILE A 37 6.53 14.80 -13.40
N GLU A 38 6.41 13.87 -14.36
CA GLU A 38 6.83 14.10 -15.74
C GLU A 38 6.08 15.27 -16.39
N ASP A 39 4.77 15.38 -16.16
CA ASP A 39 3.94 16.47 -16.66
C ASP A 39 4.39 17.83 -16.09
N PHE A 40 4.61 17.90 -14.78
CA PHE A 40 5.11 19.11 -14.12
C PHE A 40 6.50 19.54 -14.61
N VAL A 41 7.42 18.58 -14.79
CA VAL A 41 8.79 18.85 -15.24
C VAL A 41 8.82 19.26 -16.71
N SER A 42 8.06 18.59 -17.57
CA SER A 42 8.03 18.87 -19.02
C SER A 42 7.41 20.23 -19.34
N HIS A 43 6.39 20.65 -18.59
CA HIS A 43 5.72 21.94 -18.77
C HIS A 43 6.33 23.09 -17.94
N SER A 44 7.38 22.83 -17.16
CA SER A 44 8.00 23.82 -16.27
C SER A 44 6.97 24.57 -15.40
N ASP A 45 6.00 23.82 -14.86
CA ASP A 45 4.86 24.40 -14.17
C ASP A 45 5.32 25.12 -12.88
N PRO A 46 4.97 26.40 -12.68
CA PRO A 46 5.30 27.14 -11.46
C PRO A 46 4.68 26.54 -10.18
N LEU A 47 3.69 25.65 -10.29
CA LEU A 47 3.14 24.91 -9.14
C LEU A 47 4.09 23.81 -8.64
N PHE A 48 5.04 23.36 -9.45
CA PHE A 48 6.05 22.38 -9.04
C PHE A 48 7.16 23.05 -8.20
N THR A 49 6.77 23.66 -7.10
CA THR A 49 7.65 24.38 -6.17
C THR A 49 7.60 23.78 -4.78
N GLY A 50 8.67 24.02 -4.01
CA GLY A 50 8.80 23.73 -2.58
C GLY A 50 8.23 22.39 -2.12
N THR A 51 6.95 22.39 -1.73
CA THR A 51 6.23 21.24 -1.19
C THR A 51 6.08 20.07 -2.17
N LEU A 52 5.73 20.32 -3.44
CA LEU A 52 5.45 19.24 -4.40
C LEU A 52 6.73 18.49 -4.81
N GLN A 53 7.86 19.20 -4.88
CA GLN A 53 9.13 18.67 -5.38
C GLN A 53 9.68 17.53 -4.53
N TRP A 54 9.47 17.56 -3.21
CA TRP A 54 9.87 16.46 -2.32
C TRP A 54 8.71 15.52 -2.00
N ALA A 55 7.48 16.02 -1.96
CA ALA A 55 6.31 15.22 -1.60
C ALA A 55 5.99 14.15 -2.65
N LEU A 56 5.96 14.51 -3.94
CA LEU A 56 5.61 13.56 -5.00
C LEU A 56 6.63 12.41 -5.12
N PRO A 57 7.96 12.66 -5.17
CA PRO A 57 8.93 11.56 -5.16
C PRO A 57 8.85 10.69 -3.91
N LEU A 58 8.61 11.29 -2.74
CA LEU A 58 8.44 10.53 -1.50
C LEU A 58 7.20 9.63 -1.57
N LEU A 59 6.09 10.11 -2.12
CA LEU A 59 4.89 9.31 -2.34
C LEU A 59 5.12 8.14 -3.32
N VAL A 60 5.95 8.32 -4.36
CA VAL A 60 6.40 7.22 -5.24
C VAL A 60 7.15 6.16 -4.43
N VAL A 61 8.11 6.58 -3.60
CA VAL A 61 8.90 5.67 -2.76
C VAL A 61 7.99 4.92 -1.77
N LEU A 62 7.02 5.60 -1.16
CA LEU A 62 6.06 4.96 -0.25
C LEU A 62 5.16 3.95 -0.97
N ALA A 63 4.68 4.27 -2.17
CA ALA A 63 3.88 3.35 -2.97
C ALA A 63 4.70 2.13 -3.45
N ALA A 64 5.98 2.32 -3.79
CA ALA A 64 6.89 1.21 -4.07
C ALA A 64 7.17 0.36 -2.82
N ALA A 65 7.35 0.98 -1.65
CA ALA A 65 7.48 0.28 -0.38
C ALA A 65 6.23 -0.55 -0.03
N ASN A 66 5.03 -0.09 -0.43
CA ASN A 66 3.80 -0.87 -0.31
C ASN A 66 3.80 -2.13 -1.19
N LEU A 67 4.38 -2.09 -2.39
CA LEU A 67 4.55 -3.30 -3.20
C LEU A 67 5.46 -4.31 -2.49
N VAL A 68 6.55 -3.84 -1.88
CA VAL A 68 7.42 -4.68 -1.05
C VAL A 68 6.66 -5.26 0.15
N ALA A 69 5.83 -4.45 0.81
CA ALA A 69 4.95 -4.90 1.87
C ALA A 69 3.99 -6.00 1.42
N VAL A 70 3.38 -5.87 0.23
CA VAL A 70 2.52 -6.91 -0.36
C VAL A 70 3.29 -8.19 -0.61
N VAL A 71 4.53 -8.13 -1.13
CA VAL A 71 5.38 -9.31 -1.30
C VAL A 71 5.71 -9.96 0.05
N LEU A 72 6.01 -9.17 1.08
CA LEU A 72 6.29 -9.68 2.42
C LEU A 72 5.06 -10.34 3.07
N LEU A 73 3.88 -9.77 2.86
CA LEU A 73 2.61 -10.38 3.25
C LEU A 73 2.34 -11.66 2.47
N TRP A 74 2.69 -11.68 1.17
CA TRP A 74 2.69 -12.89 0.36
C TRP A 74 3.66 -13.93 0.92
N LEU A 75 4.75 -13.54 1.55
CA LEU A 75 5.69 -14.47 2.22
C LEU A 75 5.30 -14.79 3.68
N TRP A 76 4.09 -14.42 4.11
CA TRP A 76 3.60 -14.62 5.48
C TRP A 76 4.46 -13.92 6.56
N ARG A 77 5.07 -12.78 6.23
CA ARG A 77 5.87 -12.00 7.19
C ARG A 77 5.05 -10.85 7.77
N LYS A 78 4.93 -10.78 9.10
CA LYS A 78 4.16 -9.71 9.80
C LYS A 78 4.70 -8.31 9.50
N ILE A 79 6.00 -8.23 9.23
CA ILE A 79 6.68 -6.97 8.88
C ILE A 79 6.05 -6.27 7.66
N GLY A 80 5.43 -7.01 6.74
CA GLY A 80 4.71 -6.40 5.62
C GLY A 80 3.53 -5.53 6.08
N LEU A 81 2.76 -5.95 7.09
CA LEU A 81 1.69 -5.12 7.64
C LEU A 81 2.23 -3.86 8.31
N TYR A 82 3.32 -3.97 9.06
CA TYR A 82 3.93 -2.82 9.74
C TYR A 82 4.50 -1.80 8.73
N ILE A 83 5.13 -2.27 7.65
CA ILE A 83 5.57 -1.40 6.55
C ILE A 83 4.36 -0.70 5.93
N PHE A 84 3.32 -1.45 5.57
CA PHE A 84 2.12 -0.87 4.96
C PHE A 84 1.40 0.15 5.86
N ALA A 85 1.37 -0.10 7.17
CA ALA A 85 0.81 0.83 8.14
C ALA A 85 1.66 2.10 8.27
N ALA A 86 2.99 1.97 8.35
CA ALA A 86 3.91 3.09 8.44
C ALA A 86 3.87 3.97 7.19
N THR A 87 3.91 3.38 6.01
CA THR A 87 3.81 4.11 4.74
C THR A 87 2.46 4.81 4.58
N SER A 88 1.37 4.17 4.99
CA SER A 88 0.03 4.78 4.99
C SER A 88 -0.06 5.98 5.92
N ALA A 89 0.55 5.90 7.12
CA ALA A 89 0.59 7.02 8.05
C ALA A 89 1.40 8.20 7.50
N VAL A 90 2.57 7.94 6.91
CA VAL A 90 3.38 9.00 6.28
C VAL A 90 2.65 9.60 5.08
N ALA A 91 2.04 8.77 4.22
CA ALA A 91 1.28 9.24 3.06
C ALA A 91 0.08 10.11 3.47
N LEU A 92 -0.62 9.75 4.56
CA LEU A 92 -1.69 10.57 5.12
C LEU A 92 -1.19 11.96 5.54
N VAL A 93 -0.06 12.03 6.24
CA VAL A 93 0.54 13.31 6.65
C VAL A 93 0.90 14.15 5.42
N ILE A 94 1.53 13.55 4.41
CA ILE A 94 1.87 14.25 3.16
C ILE A 94 0.61 14.75 2.46
N ASN A 95 -0.44 13.93 2.35
CA ASN A 95 -1.70 14.32 1.73
C ASN A 95 -2.34 15.53 2.43
N LEU A 96 -2.31 15.56 3.77
CA LEU A 96 -2.81 16.70 4.54
C LEU A 96 -1.96 17.97 4.31
N ILE A 97 -0.63 17.84 4.22
CA ILE A 97 0.27 18.96 3.87
C ILE A 97 -0.03 19.50 2.47
N LEU A 98 -0.35 18.60 1.52
CA LEU A 98 -0.71 18.96 0.14
C LEU A 98 -2.14 19.51 0.00
N GLY A 99 -2.91 19.59 1.09
CA GLY A 99 -4.30 20.06 1.07
C GLY A 99 -5.27 19.10 0.37
N VAL A 100 -4.89 17.82 0.20
CA VAL A 100 -5.75 16.77 -0.34
C VAL A 100 -6.93 16.59 0.63
N PRO A 101 -8.18 16.47 0.13
CA PRO A 101 -9.33 16.28 0.99
C PRO A 101 -9.15 15.13 1.97
N LEU A 102 -9.65 15.30 3.21
CA LEU A 102 -9.52 14.26 4.23
C LEU A 102 -10.15 12.94 3.78
N LEU A 103 -11.32 13.00 3.13
CA LEU A 103 -12.05 11.82 2.70
C LEU A 103 -11.24 10.97 1.69
N THR A 104 -10.54 11.59 0.74
CA THR A 104 -9.68 10.88 -0.22
C THR A 104 -8.44 10.34 0.46
N SER A 105 -7.89 11.08 1.43
CA SER A 105 -6.73 10.66 2.22
C SER A 105 -7.02 9.44 3.11
N LEU A 106 -8.27 9.29 3.59
CA LEU A 106 -8.70 8.15 4.41
C LEU A 106 -8.91 6.86 3.61
N ILE A 107 -9.05 6.92 2.28
CA ILE A 107 -9.25 5.72 1.44
C ILE A 107 -8.07 4.74 1.61
N GLY A 108 -6.85 5.25 1.74
CA GLY A 108 -5.67 4.42 2.02
C GLY A 108 -5.78 3.63 3.34
N LEU A 109 -6.41 4.23 4.36
CA LEU A 109 -6.62 3.57 5.65
C LEU A 109 -7.71 2.50 5.59
N ILE A 110 -8.70 2.64 4.70
CA ILE A 110 -9.70 1.58 4.45
C ILE A 110 -8.99 0.32 3.96
N GLY A 111 -8.01 0.47 3.06
CA GLY A 111 -7.19 -0.64 2.59
C GLY A 111 -6.43 -1.34 3.73
N LEU A 112 -5.86 -0.57 4.65
CA LEU A 112 -5.20 -1.10 5.85
C LEU A 112 -6.18 -1.83 6.79
N ALA A 113 -7.39 -1.30 6.99
CA ALA A 113 -8.41 -1.91 7.84
C ALA A 113 -8.88 -3.26 7.28
N ILE A 114 -9.13 -3.33 5.97
CA ILE A 114 -9.50 -4.58 5.28
C ILE A 114 -8.36 -5.59 5.39
N LEU A 115 -7.12 -5.16 5.15
CA LEU A 115 -5.96 -6.03 5.27
C LEU A 115 -5.84 -6.61 6.69
N TRP A 116 -5.97 -5.77 7.71
CA TRP A 116 -5.94 -6.21 9.11
C TRP A 116 -7.06 -7.22 9.42
N ALA A 117 -8.29 -6.96 8.95
CA ALA A 117 -9.42 -7.86 9.13
C ALA A 117 -9.20 -9.24 8.46
N LEU A 118 -8.55 -9.28 7.29
CA LEU A 118 -8.23 -10.52 6.58
C LEU A 118 -7.07 -11.30 7.21
N LEU A 119 -6.13 -10.58 7.83
CA LEU A 119 -4.96 -11.14 8.51
C LEU A 119 -5.29 -11.66 9.92
N ARG A 120 -6.19 -10.98 10.65
CA ARG A 120 -6.50 -11.28 12.06
C ARG A 120 -6.85 -12.75 12.32
N PRO A 121 -7.70 -13.43 11.53
CA PRO A 121 -8.01 -14.85 11.74
C PRO A 121 -6.84 -15.80 11.45
N ARG A 122 -5.78 -15.33 10.78
CA ARG A 122 -4.63 -16.12 10.33
C ARG A 122 -3.32 -15.67 10.97
N TRP A 123 -3.40 -14.84 12.01
CA TRP A 123 -2.23 -14.20 12.63
C TRP A 123 -1.19 -15.19 13.15
N GLU A 124 -1.64 -16.38 13.57
CA GLU A 124 -0.80 -17.49 14.05
C GLU A 124 0.10 -18.08 12.96
N TYR A 125 -0.27 -17.95 11.68
CA TYR A 125 0.52 -18.46 10.55
C TYR A 125 1.62 -17.50 10.11
N PHE A 126 1.54 -16.23 10.52
CA PHE A 126 2.53 -15.23 10.15
C PHE A 126 3.76 -15.31 11.07
N ARG A 127 4.95 -15.32 10.46
CA ARG A 127 6.22 -15.19 11.18
C ARG A 127 6.59 -13.72 11.38
#